data_AF-W4UXE9-F1
#
_entry.id   AF-W4UXE9-F1
#
_cell.length_a   1.000
_cell.length_b   1.000
_cell.length_c   1.000
_cell.angle_alpha   90.00
_cell.angle_beta   90.00
_cell.angle_gamma   90.00
#
_symmetry.space_group_name_H-M   'P 1'
#
loop_
_entity.id
_entity.type
_entity.pdbx_description
1 polymer ?
#
loop_
_entity_poly.entity_id
_entity_poly.type
_entity_poly.pdbx_seq_one_letter_code
_entity_poly.pdbx_strand_id
1 'polypeptide(L)' 'MYVKNEQGDRLLVYVLENGEVVAKDPEASTEGFDLTDVYCLGCSWHGSPKRLMQR' A
#
# COMPACT_ATOMS: atom_id res chain seq x y z
N MET A 1 -1.19 5.50 2.47
CA MET A 1 0.08 4.73 2.52
C MET A 1 0.62 4.64 1.10
N TYR A 2 1.74 3.98 0.86
CA TYR A 2 2.16 3.69 -0.52
C TYR A 2 2.70 2.26 -0.65
N VAL A 3 2.67 1.73 -1.86
CA VAL A 3 3.30 0.46 -2.25
C VAL A 3 4.43 0.73 -3.23
N LYS A 4 5.32 -0.23 -3.41
CA LYS A 4 6.44 -0.15 -4.35
C LYS A 4 6.40 -1.28 -5.36
N ASN A 5 6.88 -1.00 -6.57
CA ASN A 5 7.22 -2.04 -7.54
C ASN A 5 8.73 -2.37 -7.44
N GLU A 6 9.19 -3.34 -8.23
CA GLU A 6 10.60 -3.74 -8.28
C GLU A 6 11.54 -2.62 -8.75
N GLN A 7 11.03 -1.66 -9.52
CA GLN A 7 11.76 -0.49 -10.01
C GLN A 7 11.90 0.61 -8.96
N GLY A 8 11.22 0.48 -7.82
CA GLY A 8 11.23 1.46 -6.73
C GLY A 8 10.23 2.61 -6.90
N ASP A 9 9.39 2.57 -7.93
CA ASP A 9 8.29 3.51 -8.10
C ASP A 9 7.32 3.38 -6.93
N ARG A 10 6.62 4.47 -6.61
CA ARG A 10 5.70 4.52 -5.46
C ARG A 10 4.31 4.85 -5.94
N LEU A 11 3.35 4.00 -5.57
CA LEU A 11 1.93 4.26 -5.81
C LEU A 11 1.23 4.55 -4.49
N LEU A 12 0.52 5.68 -4.43
CA LEU A 12 -0.30 6.02 -3.27
C LEU A 12 -1.52 5.12 -3.20
N VAL A 13 -1.76 4.57 -2.02
CA VAL A 13 -2.86 3.62 -1.77
C VAL A 13 -3.61 3.95 -0.47
N TYR A 14 -4.86 3.51 -0.43
CA TYR A 14 -5.61 3.30 0.81
C TYR A 14 -5.56 1.82 1.19
N VAL A 15 -5.51 1.57 2.50
CA VAL A 15 -5.74 0.23 3.06
C VAL A 15 -7.13 0.28 3.70
N LEU A 16 -8.06 -0.49 3.16
CA LEU A 16 -9.41 -0.58 3.66
C LEU A 16 -9.46 -1.44 4.94
N GLU A 17 -10.57 -1.38 5.67
CA GLU A 17 -10.72 -2.09 6.95
C GLU A 17 -10.61 -3.62 6.81
N ASN A 18 -10.99 -4.17 5.65
CA ASN A 18 -10.83 -5.58 5.29
C ASN A 18 -9.38 -5.94 4.88
N GLY A 19 -8.46 -4.97 4.84
CA GLY A 19 -7.06 -5.14 4.45
C GLY A 19 -6.79 -5.06 2.97
N GLU A 20 -7.82 -4.78 2.19
CA GLU A 20 -7.67 -4.57 0.76
C GLU A 20 -6.90 -3.29 0.49
N VAL A 21 -5.96 -3.37 -0.45
CA VAL A 21 -5.14 -2.25 -0.86
C VAL A 21 -5.66 -1.74 -2.20
N VAL A 22 -6.11 -0.50 -2.23
CA VAL A 22 -6.66 0.14 -3.43
C VAL A 22 -5.87 1.39 -3.79
N ALA A 23 -5.70 1.67 -5.07
CA ALA A 23 -5.07 2.90 -5.53
C ALA A 23 -5.84 4.13 -4.99
N LYS A 24 -5.10 5.15 -4.55
CA LYS A 24 -5.71 6.41 -4.11
C LYS A 24 -6.33 7.17 -5.29
N ASP A 25 -5.69 7.10 -6.44
CA ASP A 25 -6.19 7.64 -7.70
C ASP A 25 -6.97 6.53 -8.44
N PRO A 26 -8.27 6.70 -8.73
CA PRO A 26 -9.07 5.70 -9.43
C PRO A 26 -8.60 5.40 -10.86
N GLU A 27 -7.87 6.31 -11.51
CA GLU A 27 -7.34 6.09 -12.86
C GLU A 27 -6.00 5.34 -12.83
N ALA A 28 -5.37 5.21 -11.66
CA ALA A 28 -4.09 4.52 -11.51
C ALA A 28 -4.29 3.01 -11.33
N SER A 29 -3.45 2.23 -12.03
CA SER A 29 -3.40 0.77 -11.87
C SER A 29 -2.44 0.37 -10.76
N THR A 30 -2.82 -0.65 -10.00
CA THR A 30 -1.95 -1.34 -9.03
C THR A 30 -1.11 -2.46 -9.65
N GLU A 31 -1.25 -2.68 -10.97
CA GLU A 31 -0.51 -3.74 -11.67
C GLU A 31 1.01 -3.51 -11.57
N GLY A 32 1.73 -4.58 -11.24
CA GLY A 32 3.19 -4.54 -11.05
C GLY A 32 3.67 -3.98 -9.70
N PHE A 33 2.77 -3.56 -8.80
CA PHE A 33 3.13 -3.16 -7.44
C PHE A 33 2.98 -4.32 -6.45
N ASP A 34 3.87 -4.36 -5.45
CA ASP A 34 3.75 -5.28 -4.32
C ASP A 34 2.71 -4.76 -3.32
N LEU A 35 1.54 -5.40 -3.28
CA LEU A 35 0.45 -5.06 -2.36
C LEU A 35 0.57 -5.75 -1.00
N THR A 36 1.58 -6.60 -0.80
CA THR A 36 1.77 -7.35 0.44
C THR A 36 2.50 -6.55 1.51
N ASP A 37 3.21 -5.49 1.12
CA ASP A 37 3.96 -4.60 2.01
C ASP A 37 3.60 -3.13 1.73
N VAL A 38 3.07 -2.44 2.75
CA VAL A 38 2.67 -1.04 2.66
C VAL A 38 3.57 -0.16 3.50
N TYR A 39 3.92 0.99 2.95
CA TYR A 39 4.85 1.93 3.55
C TYR A 39 4.10 3.15 4.11
N CYS A 40 4.51 3.58 5.30
CA CYS A 40 4.02 4.81 5.89
C CYS A 40 4.57 6.03 5.13
N LEU A 41 3.74 7.07 4.96
CA LEU A 41 4.11 8.26 4.19
C LEU A 41 5.10 9.20 4.92
N GLY A 42 5.10 9.19 6.25
CA GLY A 42 5.87 10.13 7.07
C GLY A 42 6.74 9.47 8.13
N CYS A 43 6.90 8.15 8.12
CA CYS A 43 7.69 7.41 9.09
C CYS A 43 8.47 6.29 8.39
N SER A 44 9.48 5.74 9.06
CA SER A 44 10.27 4.60 8.56
C SER A 44 9.55 3.24 8.65
N TRP A 45 8.27 3.23 9.03
CA TRP A 45 7.50 2.01 9.19
C TRP A 45 7.00 1.49 7.83
N HIS A 46 7.12 0.18 7.64
CA HIS A 46 6.42 -0.58 6.62
C HIS A 46 6.04 -1.94 7.17
N GLY A 47 5.06 -2.58 6.54
CA GLY A 47 4.64 -3.93 6.90
C GLY A 47 3.38 -4.34 6.16
N SER A 48 2.95 -5.57 6.42
CA SER A 48 1.74 -6.12 5.79
C SER A 48 0.48 -5.33 6.16
N PRO A 49 -0.44 -5.08 5.20
CA PRO A 49 -1.75 -4.46 5.45
C PRO A 49 -2.52 -5.11 6.60
N LYS A 50 -2.42 -6.43 6.76
CA LYS A 50 -3.09 -7.18 7.83
C LYS A 50 -2.62 -6.80 9.24
N ARG A 51 -1.42 -6.24 9.39
CA ARG A 51 -0.91 -5.78 10.69
C ARG A 51 -1.51 -4.45 11.12
N LEU A 52 -2.18 -3.73 10.21
CA LEU A 52 -2.91 -2.49 10.51
C LEU A 52 -4.31 -2.77 11.06
N MET A 53 -4.82 -3.99 10.86
CA MET A 53 -6.05 -4.44 11.48
C MET A 53 -5.80 -4.63 12.98
N GLN A 54 -6.40 -3.79 13.81
CA GLN A 54 -6.55 -4.10 15.23
C GLN A 54 -7.54 -5.26 15.36
N ARG A 55 -7.29 -6.15 16.33
CA ARG A 55 -8.14 -7.32 16.62
C ARG A 55 -9.42 -6.91 17.35
#